data_AF-A0A7C4VDU4-F1
#
_entry.id   AF-A0A7C4VDU4-F1
#
_cell.length_a   1.000
_cell.length_b   1.000
_cell.length_c   1.000
_cell.angle_alpha   90.00
_cell.angle_beta   90.00
_cell.angle_gamma   90.00
#
_symmetry.space_group_name_H-M   'P 1'
#
loop_
_entity.id
_entity.type
_entity.pdbx_description
1 polymer ?
#
loop_
_entity_poly.entity_id
_entity_poly.type
_entity_poly.pdbx_seq_one_letter_code
_entity_poly.pdbx_strand_id
1 'polypeptide(L)'
;FNREDSDDVGAGWVERNPKVAYVRNGVLVLSSTGRRFTENILTRPPSEAVRDGEAAVRFMYQQSGSSIPMLFIRATSANTVSGYLALLHNGRFAVARLEPGASSYTTLSSGWAPLGSGWHELRLRIMGEDPVEIEGELRGTSYTGSPLHLLLKAEDRSGYRITKAGVSGVSVHSSGTAVFDDFSFSSPQSSRNLFDPNDPRISYYGRWNLINSPPRSVGVNAGIGFRARFTGPACSIRFDTSANQEPFPTIWVRVDNEWTEYILSPLINVSPQPLDPSTPHELEVVLRSVDPNQNRWLDPPTGAIYFAGLELYPGAVLLPHPPRPQITVEFIGDSITEGYANLDTRGGPEFSDVLKAYSRLTAQLLNAEPWITAFGGHGVSRQQTNSKVPKAPLSVPWIYSNVPVPNWFKADIVVINEGTNDKGADSSTFIADYVELIKIVRRIHPMAFIFCMRPFNGTNAGAISEAVSRAALSDPMLFYVDTTGWLAPSDYTDASHPNIAGHEKASRYLNAHIRAVLAQRGIKLP
;
A
#
# COMPACT_ATOMS: atom_id res chain seq x y z
N PHE A 1 3.16 -23.98 -5.79
CA PHE A 1 4.00 -23.85 -7.00
C PHE A 1 3.13 -23.37 -8.14
N ASN A 2 1.95 -23.94 -8.37
CA ASN A 2 0.94 -23.50 -9.35
C ASN A 2 1.55 -23.25 -10.75
N ARG A 3 2.26 -24.26 -11.24
CA ARG A 3 2.95 -24.26 -12.54
C ARG A 3 2.51 -25.46 -13.36
N GLU A 4 2.67 -25.33 -14.68
CA GLU A 4 2.44 -26.41 -15.64
C GLU A 4 3.33 -27.63 -15.35
N ASP A 5 2.86 -28.79 -15.79
CA ASP A 5 3.57 -30.06 -15.67
C ASP A 5 4.91 -29.99 -16.41
N SER A 6 6.00 -30.27 -15.70
CA SER A 6 7.36 -30.18 -16.24
C SER A 6 8.30 -31.14 -15.54
N ASP A 7 9.23 -31.73 -16.30
CA ASP A 7 10.33 -32.55 -15.76
C ASP A 7 11.46 -31.70 -15.16
N ASP A 8 11.47 -30.40 -15.46
CA ASP A 8 12.34 -29.41 -14.83
C ASP A 8 11.51 -28.57 -13.84
N VAL A 9 12.06 -28.34 -12.65
CA VAL A 9 11.48 -27.43 -11.67
C VAL A 9 11.55 -25.98 -12.19
N GLY A 10 12.52 -25.60 -13.02
CA GLY A 10 12.64 -24.26 -13.59
C GLY A 10 12.97 -23.17 -12.54
N ALA A 11 12.85 -21.89 -12.91
CA ALA A 11 13.11 -20.73 -12.02
C ALA A 11 14.46 -20.76 -11.28
N GLY A 12 15.48 -21.36 -11.91
CA GLY A 12 16.85 -21.44 -11.38
C GLY A 12 17.02 -22.39 -10.18
N TRP A 13 16.01 -23.20 -9.84
CA TRP A 13 16.17 -24.26 -8.86
C TRP A 13 17.27 -25.23 -9.30
N VAL A 14 18.09 -25.67 -8.35
CA VAL A 14 19.24 -26.52 -8.60
C VAL A 14 19.01 -27.88 -7.96
N GLU A 15 18.93 -28.90 -8.81
CA GLU A 15 18.98 -30.29 -8.39
C GLU A 15 20.43 -30.72 -8.20
N ARG A 16 20.74 -31.39 -7.08
CA ARG A 16 22.06 -32.01 -6.93
C ARG A 16 22.24 -33.18 -7.90
N ASN A 17 21.20 -34.00 -8.07
CA ASN A 17 21.16 -35.04 -9.07
C ASN A 17 19.93 -34.81 -9.96
N PRO A 18 20.07 -34.82 -11.30
CA PRO A 18 18.94 -34.61 -12.19
C PRO A 18 17.84 -35.66 -12.02
N LYS A 19 16.60 -35.26 -12.31
CA LYS A 19 15.39 -36.09 -12.36
C LYS A 19 14.94 -36.63 -11.00
N VAL A 20 15.29 -35.94 -9.93
CA VAL A 20 14.79 -36.25 -8.58
C VAL A 20 13.55 -35.41 -8.29
N ALA A 21 13.45 -34.22 -8.88
CA ALA A 21 12.34 -33.30 -8.71
C ALA A 21 11.60 -33.00 -10.03
N TYR A 22 10.29 -32.84 -9.97
CA TYR A 22 9.48 -32.43 -11.10
C TYR A 22 8.20 -31.73 -10.63
N VAL A 23 7.52 -31.02 -11.53
CA VAL A 23 6.22 -30.40 -11.26
C VAL A 23 5.12 -31.23 -11.92
N ARG A 24 4.09 -31.60 -11.16
CA ARG A 24 2.86 -32.23 -11.68
C ARG A 24 1.66 -31.70 -10.93
N ASN A 25 0.57 -31.39 -11.64
CA ASN A 25 -0.68 -30.88 -11.07
C ASN A 25 -0.47 -29.67 -10.14
N GLY A 26 0.43 -28.75 -10.51
CA GLY A 26 0.69 -27.53 -9.75
C GLY A 26 1.52 -27.69 -8.47
N VAL A 27 1.94 -28.90 -8.11
CA VAL A 27 2.76 -29.18 -6.92
C VAL A 27 4.17 -29.64 -7.30
N LEU A 28 5.13 -29.42 -6.40
CA LEU A 28 6.48 -29.95 -6.52
C LEU A 28 6.51 -31.38 -5.98
N VAL A 29 7.07 -32.31 -6.75
CA VAL A 29 7.23 -33.70 -6.36
C VAL A 29 8.71 -34.05 -6.33
N LEU A 30 9.20 -34.56 -5.19
CA LEU A 30 10.54 -35.11 -5.05
C LEU A 30 10.46 -36.62 -4.83
N SER A 31 11.16 -37.41 -5.65
CA SER A 31 11.24 -38.86 -5.49
C SER A 31 12.63 -39.29 -5.05
N SER A 32 12.73 -40.10 -3.99
CA SER A 32 14.03 -40.45 -3.42
C SER A 32 14.91 -41.28 -4.35
N THR A 33 14.34 -41.99 -5.32
CA THR A 33 15.05 -42.94 -6.22
C THR A 33 16.02 -43.90 -5.50
N GLY A 34 15.77 -44.22 -4.21
CA GLY A 34 16.65 -45.06 -3.37
C GLY A 34 17.97 -44.39 -2.95
N ARG A 35 18.17 -43.12 -3.29
CA ARG A 35 19.35 -42.31 -2.97
C ARG A 35 19.24 -41.68 -1.59
N ARG A 36 20.36 -41.26 -1.00
CA ARG A 36 20.37 -40.61 0.31
C ARG A 36 19.67 -39.24 0.25
N PHE A 37 19.17 -38.76 1.38
CA PHE A 37 18.52 -37.44 1.44
C PHE A 37 19.42 -36.27 1.00
N THR A 38 20.74 -36.41 1.13
CA THR A 38 21.68 -35.41 0.61
C THR A 38 21.80 -35.45 -0.90
N GLU A 39 21.46 -36.56 -1.54
CA GLU A 39 21.48 -36.72 -3.00
C GLU A 39 20.16 -36.30 -3.64
N ASN A 40 19.09 -36.23 -2.85
CA ASN A 40 17.75 -35.84 -3.30
C ASN A 40 17.47 -34.34 -3.15
N ILE A 41 18.45 -33.56 -2.68
CA ILE A 41 18.24 -32.16 -2.34
C ILE A 41 17.98 -31.32 -3.60
N LEU A 42 16.94 -30.51 -3.53
CA LEU A 42 16.58 -29.48 -4.49
C LEU A 42 16.67 -28.13 -3.77
N THR A 43 17.53 -27.24 -4.27
CA THR A 43 17.79 -25.95 -3.61
C THR A 43 17.41 -24.76 -4.48
N ARG A 44 17.16 -23.63 -3.82
CA ARG A 44 17.13 -22.32 -4.47
C ARG A 44 18.47 -22.03 -5.18
N PRO A 45 18.49 -21.09 -6.16
CA PRO A 45 19.71 -20.72 -6.86
C PRO A 45 20.83 -20.31 -5.88
N PRO A 46 22.12 -20.61 -6.19
CA PRO A 46 23.25 -20.19 -5.37
C PRO A 46 23.31 -18.67 -5.08
N SER A 47 22.75 -17.84 -5.96
CA SER A 47 22.63 -16.38 -5.77
C SER A 47 21.71 -15.98 -4.60
N GLU A 48 20.88 -16.90 -4.10
CA GLU A 48 20.01 -16.70 -2.94
C GLU A 48 20.62 -17.23 -1.64
N ALA A 49 21.91 -17.59 -1.65
CA ALA A 49 22.61 -18.04 -0.46
C ALA A 49 22.72 -16.90 0.57
N VAL A 50 22.26 -17.14 1.79
CA VAL A 50 22.32 -16.18 2.89
C VAL A 50 22.78 -16.85 4.17
N ARG A 51 23.31 -16.05 5.09
CA ARG A 51 23.62 -16.51 6.44
C ARG A 51 22.34 -16.56 7.27
N ASP A 52 21.64 -15.45 7.41
CA ASP A 52 20.44 -15.37 8.26
C ASP A 52 19.19 -15.50 7.40
N GLY A 53 18.22 -16.33 7.78
CA GLY A 53 17.03 -16.52 6.97
C GLY A 53 15.99 -17.49 7.52
N GLU A 54 14.81 -17.42 6.94
CA GLU A 54 13.64 -18.24 7.26
C GLU A 54 13.03 -18.79 5.98
N ALA A 55 12.75 -20.09 5.97
CA ALA A 55 12.07 -20.79 4.89
C ALA A 55 10.80 -21.44 5.44
N ALA A 56 9.76 -21.52 4.62
CA ALA A 56 8.58 -22.32 4.92
C ALA A 56 8.12 -23.08 3.68
N VAL A 57 7.54 -24.26 3.88
CA VAL A 57 7.01 -25.09 2.80
C VAL A 57 5.83 -25.92 3.31
N ARG A 58 4.81 -26.07 2.47
CA ARG A 58 3.74 -27.03 2.72
C ARG A 58 4.12 -28.38 2.16
N PHE A 59 3.75 -29.45 2.86
CA PHE A 59 3.98 -30.81 2.40
C PHE A 59 2.78 -31.69 2.65
N MET A 60 2.59 -32.69 1.79
CA MET A 60 1.58 -33.71 1.97
C MET A 60 2.12 -34.84 2.84
N TYR A 61 1.48 -35.10 3.98
CA TYR A 61 1.80 -36.23 4.86
C TYR A 61 0.84 -37.39 4.66
N GLN A 62 1.37 -38.62 4.65
CA GLN A 62 0.59 -39.85 4.66
C GLN A 62 1.10 -40.75 5.79
N GLN A 63 0.22 -41.18 6.70
CA GLN A 63 0.61 -41.96 7.88
C GLN A 63 1.26 -43.32 7.56
N SER A 64 0.90 -43.93 6.43
CA SER A 64 1.51 -45.18 5.94
C SER A 64 2.70 -44.95 5.00
N GLY A 65 3.04 -43.69 4.72
CA GLY A 65 4.10 -43.31 3.80
C GLY A 65 5.49 -43.46 4.41
N SER A 66 6.46 -43.87 3.60
CA SER A 66 7.89 -43.92 3.97
C SER A 66 8.64 -42.62 3.69
N SER A 67 7.95 -41.60 3.15
CA SER A 67 8.50 -40.32 2.75
C SER A 67 8.66 -39.39 3.95
N ILE A 68 9.89 -38.95 4.18
CA ILE A 68 10.22 -37.96 5.21
C ILE A 68 10.58 -36.65 4.49
N PRO A 69 9.70 -35.65 4.52
CA PRO A 69 9.98 -34.33 3.96
C PRO A 69 11.01 -33.61 4.83
N MET A 70 11.91 -32.90 4.18
CA MET A 70 12.99 -32.14 4.81
C MET A 70 13.03 -30.74 4.24
N LEU A 71 13.14 -29.74 5.10
CA LEU A 71 13.37 -28.35 4.73
C LEU A 71 14.77 -27.94 5.18
N PHE A 72 15.55 -27.30 4.30
CA PHE A 72 16.93 -26.91 4.54
C PHE A 72 17.12 -25.38 4.53
N ILE A 73 18.05 -24.90 5.36
CA ILE A 73 18.63 -23.54 5.33
C ILE A 73 20.14 -23.62 5.56
N ARG A 74 20.90 -22.66 5.00
CA ARG A 74 22.38 -22.69 4.90
C ARG A 74 22.88 -23.94 4.18
N ALA A 75 22.11 -24.45 3.22
CA ALA A 75 22.47 -25.63 2.48
C ALA A 75 23.64 -25.34 1.53
N THR A 76 24.56 -26.29 1.43
CA THR A 76 25.54 -26.33 0.33
C THR A 76 25.03 -27.28 -0.74
N SER A 77 24.86 -26.80 -1.98
CA SER A 77 24.45 -27.61 -3.13
C SER A 77 25.63 -28.32 -3.83
N ALA A 78 26.86 -28.12 -3.34
CA ALA A 78 28.09 -28.71 -3.88
C ALA A 78 28.32 -30.17 -3.41
N ASN A 79 29.47 -30.75 -3.78
CA ASN A 79 29.83 -32.17 -3.55
C ASN A 79 29.64 -32.67 -2.10
N THR A 80 29.70 -31.80 -1.10
CA THR A 80 29.40 -32.12 0.30
C THR A 80 28.21 -31.29 0.78
N VAL A 81 27.02 -31.88 0.82
CA VAL A 81 25.82 -31.23 1.37
C VAL A 81 25.97 -31.09 2.89
N SER A 82 25.65 -29.91 3.38
CA SER A 82 25.62 -29.50 4.78
C SER A 82 24.49 -28.51 4.97
N GLY A 83 24.14 -28.18 6.21
CA GLY A 83 23.13 -27.16 6.51
C GLY A 83 22.34 -27.48 7.77
N TYR A 84 21.39 -26.61 8.10
CA TYR A 84 20.38 -26.90 9.10
C TYR A 84 19.12 -27.40 8.43
N LEU A 85 18.41 -28.32 9.08
CA LEU A 85 17.21 -28.93 8.52
C LEU A 85 16.11 -29.13 9.56
N ALA A 86 14.87 -28.97 9.09
CA ALA A 86 13.64 -29.34 9.77
C ALA A 86 13.07 -30.58 9.10
N LEU A 87 12.71 -31.60 9.88
CA LEU A 87 12.24 -32.88 9.35
C LEU A 87 11.26 -33.60 10.28
N LEU A 88 10.60 -34.61 9.72
CA LEU A 88 9.73 -35.54 10.45
C LEU A 88 10.30 -36.95 10.43
N HIS A 89 10.67 -37.50 11.58
CA HIS A 89 11.21 -38.86 11.64
C HIS A 89 10.70 -39.61 12.87
N ASN A 90 10.24 -40.84 12.68
CA ASN A 90 9.72 -41.73 13.74
C ASN A 90 8.68 -41.06 14.64
N GLY A 91 7.70 -40.37 14.05
CA GLY A 91 6.64 -39.66 14.77
C GLY A 91 7.11 -38.41 15.53
N ARG A 92 8.33 -37.92 15.26
CA ARG A 92 8.87 -36.71 15.87
C ARG A 92 9.13 -35.63 14.83
N PHE A 93 8.86 -34.39 15.22
CA PHE A 93 9.38 -33.20 14.55
C PHE A 93 10.75 -32.88 15.14
N ALA A 94 11.73 -32.61 14.29
CA ALA A 94 13.08 -32.30 14.72
C ALA A 94 13.68 -31.14 13.92
N VAL A 95 14.49 -30.34 14.61
CA VAL A 95 15.48 -29.46 13.99
C VAL A 95 16.86 -30.06 14.22
N ALA A 96 17.67 -30.11 13.17
CA ALA A 96 18.93 -30.80 13.15
C ALA A 96 20.00 -30.05 12.34
N ARG A 97 21.25 -30.45 12.53
CA ARG A 97 22.39 -30.01 11.72
C ARG A 97 22.93 -31.17 10.89
N LEU A 98 23.23 -30.93 9.63
CA LEU A 98 24.04 -31.80 8.79
C LEU A 98 25.43 -31.17 8.59
N GLU A 99 26.48 -31.85 9.06
CA GLU A 99 27.86 -31.41 8.82
C GLU A 99 28.33 -31.74 7.39
N PRO A 100 29.26 -30.95 6.82
CA PRO A 100 29.86 -31.26 5.53
C PRO A 100 30.46 -32.67 5.50
N GLY A 101 29.99 -33.51 4.58
CA GLY A 101 30.50 -34.87 4.39
C GLY A 101 29.92 -35.91 5.36
N ALA A 102 29.03 -35.53 6.29
CA ALA A 102 28.38 -36.46 7.18
C ALA A 102 27.32 -37.31 6.45
N SER A 103 27.20 -38.58 6.85
CA SER A 103 26.18 -39.51 6.35
C SER A 103 24.84 -39.40 7.09
N SER A 104 24.81 -38.68 8.22
CA SER A 104 23.66 -38.51 9.10
C SER A 104 23.66 -37.09 9.68
N TYR A 105 22.50 -36.64 10.13
CA TYR A 105 22.34 -35.37 10.82
C TYR A 105 22.41 -35.55 12.35
N THR A 106 22.79 -34.48 13.05
CA THR A 106 22.77 -34.36 14.50
C THR A 106 21.49 -33.61 14.91
N THR A 107 20.59 -34.27 15.65
CA THR A 107 19.37 -33.63 16.18
C THR A 107 19.72 -32.63 17.27
N LEU A 108 19.25 -31.39 17.11
CA LEU A 108 19.48 -30.30 18.08
C LEU A 108 18.30 -30.15 19.04
N SER A 109 17.08 -30.31 18.54
CA SER A 109 15.85 -30.33 19.34
C SER A 109 14.78 -31.17 18.64
N SER A 110 13.91 -31.83 19.41
CA SER A 110 12.82 -32.62 18.85
C SER A 110 11.61 -32.71 19.79
N GLY A 111 10.43 -32.79 19.20
CA GLY A 111 9.14 -32.94 19.89
C GLY A 111 8.30 -34.05 19.27
N TRP A 112 7.37 -34.60 20.06
CA TRP A 112 6.39 -35.56 19.56
C TRP A 112 5.44 -34.89 18.57
N ALA A 113 5.23 -35.49 17.39
CA ALA A 113 4.45 -34.93 16.29
C ALA A 113 3.38 -35.92 15.81
N PRO A 114 2.19 -35.94 16.44
CA PRO A 114 1.12 -36.89 16.14
C PRO A 114 0.34 -36.53 14.87
N LEU A 115 0.99 -36.49 13.71
CA LEU A 115 0.43 -35.99 12.45
C LEU A 115 -0.72 -36.81 11.88
N GLY A 116 -1.75 -36.11 11.40
CA GLY A 116 -2.82 -36.65 10.55
C GLY A 116 -2.37 -36.73 9.10
N SER A 117 -3.04 -37.54 8.29
CA SER A 117 -2.83 -37.49 6.83
C SER A 117 -3.37 -36.17 6.27
N GLY A 118 -2.65 -35.53 5.35
CA GLY A 118 -3.06 -34.26 4.73
C GLY A 118 -1.94 -33.24 4.61
N TRP A 119 -2.30 -32.00 4.26
CA TRP A 119 -1.36 -30.89 4.13
C TRP A 119 -0.93 -30.32 5.47
N HIS A 120 0.37 -30.12 5.61
CA HIS A 120 1.02 -29.56 6.79
C HIS A 120 2.06 -28.53 6.35
N GLU A 121 2.51 -27.66 7.26
CA GLU A 121 3.53 -26.65 7.00
C GLU A 121 4.75 -26.89 7.90
N LEU A 122 5.93 -26.90 7.29
CA LEU A 122 7.22 -26.82 7.98
C LEU A 122 7.79 -25.42 7.76
N ARG A 123 8.26 -24.80 8.84
CA ARG A 123 9.05 -23.57 8.81
C ARG A 123 10.34 -23.77 9.59
N LEU A 124 11.42 -23.23 9.07
CA LEU A 124 12.75 -23.24 9.69
C LEU A 124 13.32 -21.84 9.63
N ARG A 125 13.86 -21.34 10.73
CA ARG A 125 14.54 -20.06 10.85
C ARG A 125 15.92 -20.28 11.46
N ILE A 126 16.94 -19.71 10.82
CA ILE A 126 18.35 -19.79 11.23
C ILE A 126 18.93 -18.39 11.33
N MET A 127 19.47 -18.05 12.49
CA MET A 127 20.01 -16.71 12.77
C MET A 127 21.36 -16.78 13.49
N GLY A 128 22.24 -15.82 13.21
CA GLY A 128 23.47 -15.63 13.98
C GLY A 128 24.59 -16.61 13.63
N GLU A 129 25.69 -16.51 14.36
CA GLU A 129 26.92 -17.27 14.11
C GLU A 129 27.55 -17.88 15.37
N ASP A 130 27.31 -17.28 16.55
CA ASP A 130 27.72 -17.84 17.85
C ASP A 130 26.85 -17.25 18.99
N PRO A 131 25.81 -17.96 19.46
CA PRO A 131 25.30 -19.21 18.90
C PRO A 131 24.70 -19.02 17.51
N VAL A 132 24.55 -20.11 16.76
CA VAL A 132 23.52 -20.15 15.72
C VAL A 132 22.20 -20.46 16.41
N GLU A 133 21.22 -19.59 16.28
CA GLU A 133 19.86 -19.77 16.78
C GLU A 133 19.03 -20.50 15.72
N ILE A 134 18.31 -21.53 16.15
CA ILE A 134 17.46 -22.37 15.31
C ILE A 134 16.05 -22.38 15.87
N GLU A 135 15.08 -21.99 15.06
CA GLU A 135 13.66 -22.11 15.36
C GLU A 135 12.98 -22.92 14.26
N GLY A 136 12.31 -24.00 14.65
CA GLY A 136 11.53 -24.84 13.75
C GLY A 136 10.07 -24.84 14.16
N GLU A 137 9.17 -24.68 13.21
CA GLU A 137 7.73 -24.68 13.45
C GLU A 137 7.05 -25.71 12.54
N LEU A 138 6.12 -26.47 13.10
CA LEU A 138 5.27 -27.42 12.40
C LEU A 138 3.81 -27.08 12.67
N ARG A 139 3.02 -26.89 11.62
CA ARG A 139 1.58 -26.64 11.69
C ARG A 139 0.77 -27.63 10.86
N GLY A 140 -0.41 -27.99 11.32
CA GLY A 140 -1.41 -28.74 10.56
C GLY A 140 -2.41 -29.44 11.45
N THR A 141 -2.68 -30.73 11.22
CA THR A 141 -3.67 -31.51 11.97
C THR A 141 -3.08 -32.78 12.56
N SER A 142 -3.56 -33.19 13.73
CA SER A 142 -3.15 -34.44 14.36
C SER A 142 -3.87 -35.64 13.75
N TYR A 143 -3.43 -36.86 14.06
CA TYR A 143 -4.13 -38.08 13.66
C TYR A 143 -5.53 -38.22 14.28
N THR A 144 -5.82 -37.45 15.33
CA THR A 144 -7.16 -37.34 15.93
C THR A 144 -8.01 -36.22 15.30
N GLY A 145 -7.47 -35.49 14.31
CA GLY A 145 -8.14 -34.37 13.65
C GLY A 145 -8.06 -33.04 14.40
N SER A 146 -7.31 -32.95 15.51
CA SER A 146 -7.15 -31.72 16.27
C SER A 146 -6.09 -30.80 15.63
N PRO A 147 -6.19 -29.46 15.74
CA PRO A 147 -5.12 -28.57 15.30
C PRO A 147 -3.78 -28.92 15.97
N LEU A 148 -2.72 -29.03 15.18
CA LEU A 148 -1.37 -29.30 15.63
C LEU A 148 -0.50 -28.07 15.36
N HIS A 149 0.17 -27.57 16.40
CA HIS A 149 1.17 -26.52 16.30
C HIS A 149 2.33 -26.84 17.25
N LEU A 150 3.51 -27.06 16.72
CA LEU A 150 4.72 -27.34 17.48
C LEU A 150 5.80 -26.32 17.13
N LEU A 151 6.42 -25.76 18.16
CA LEU A 151 7.57 -24.86 18.04
C LEU A 151 8.76 -25.47 18.77
N LEU A 152 9.87 -25.63 18.06
CA LEU A 152 11.14 -26.08 18.59
C LEU A 152 12.15 -24.94 18.52
N LYS A 153 12.88 -24.73 19.62
CA LYS A 153 14.02 -23.81 19.68
C LYS A 153 15.27 -24.59 20.05
N ALA A 154 16.40 -24.21 19.44
CA ALA A 154 17.71 -24.73 19.77
C ALA A 154 18.78 -23.65 19.55
N GLU A 155 19.91 -23.80 20.24
CA GLU A 155 21.11 -23.01 20.01
C GLU A 155 22.26 -23.98 19.66
N ASP A 156 22.92 -23.75 18.52
CA ASP A 156 24.12 -24.49 18.16
C ASP A 156 25.36 -23.69 18.51
N ARG A 157 25.94 -24.03 19.67
CA ARG A 157 27.21 -23.49 20.19
C ARG A 157 28.40 -24.37 19.86
N SER A 158 28.20 -25.46 19.13
CA SER A 158 29.28 -26.42 18.89
C SER A 158 30.34 -25.85 17.93
N GLY A 159 31.54 -26.45 17.95
CA GLY A 159 32.57 -26.16 16.95
C GLY A 159 32.21 -26.62 15.53
N TYR A 160 31.11 -27.36 15.36
CA TYR A 160 30.65 -27.91 14.09
C TYR A 160 29.49 -27.12 13.46
N ARG A 161 29.08 -26.02 14.10
CA ARG A 161 27.97 -25.17 13.64
C ARG A 161 28.24 -24.64 12.22
N ILE A 162 27.18 -24.50 11.42
CA ILE A 162 27.27 -24.00 10.05
C ILE A 162 27.17 -22.47 10.08
N THR A 163 28.31 -21.78 10.05
CA THR A 163 28.38 -20.30 10.11
C THR A 163 28.33 -19.63 8.76
N LYS A 164 28.66 -20.35 7.67
CA LYS A 164 28.69 -19.80 6.32
C LYS A 164 27.29 -19.66 5.74
N ALA A 165 27.12 -18.68 4.86
CA ALA A 165 25.92 -18.52 4.05
C ALA A 165 25.69 -19.76 3.15
N GLY A 166 24.43 -20.08 2.92
CA GLY A 166 24.02 -21.16 2.04
C GLY A 166 22.57 -20.99 1.60
N VAL A 167 22.14 -21.82 0.67
CA VAL A 167 20.80 -21.72 0.06
C VAL A 167 19.73 -22.38 0.93
N SER A 168 18.47 -22.05 0.69
CA SER A 168 17.33 -22.80 1.21
C SER A 168 16.90 -23.87 0.19
N GLY A 169 16.18 -24.89 0.65
CA GLY A 169 15.74 -25.95 -0.24
C GLY A 169 14.91 -27.02 0.47
N VAL A 170 14.54 -28.03 -0.29
CA VAL A 170 13.80 -29.19 0.19
C VAL A 170 14.51 -30.47 -0.18
N SER A 171 14.25 -31.53 0.57
CA SER A 171 14.66 -32.88 0.23
C SER A 171 13.64 -33.90 0.72
N VAL A 172 13.81 -35.13 0.29
CA VAL A 172 13.12 -36.31 0.80
C VAL A 172 14.14 -37.33 1.27
N HIS A 173 13.84 -38.01 2.38
CA HIS A 173 14.67 -39.11 2.86
C HIS A 173 14.79 -40.26 1.85
N SER A 174 15.63 -41.25 2.14
CA SER A 174 16.03 -42.29 1.19
C SER A 174 14.93 -43.21 0.67
N SER A 175 13.70 -43.11 1.19
CA SER A 175 12.54 -43.88 0.75
C SER A 175 11.35 -42.99 0.46
N GLY A 176 10.68 -43.26 -0.66
CA GLY A 176 9.38 -42.69 -1.00
C GLY A 176 9.43 -41.39 -1.81
N THR A 177 8.26 -40.76 -1.90
CA THR A 177 8.01 -39.54 -2.66
C THR A 177 7.43 -38.50 -1.72
N ALA A 178 8.00 -37.30 -1.70
CA ALA A 178 7.45 -36.16 -0.97
C ALA A 178 6.81 -35.17 -1.94
N VAL A 179 5.65 -34.65 -1.57
CA VAL A 179 4.93 -33.63 -2.34
C VAL A 179 4.95 -32.34 -1.55
N PHE A 180 5.37 -31.26 -2.20
CA PHE A 180 5.56 -29.94 -1.62
C PHE A 180 4.74 -28.89 -2.36
N ASP A 181 4.34 -27.86 -1.62
CA ASP A 181 3.68 -26.68 -2.13
C ASP A 181 4.07 -25.42 -1.34
N ASP A 182 3.71 -24.24 -1.86
CA ASP A 182 3.85 -22.94 -1.18
C ASP A 182 5.22 -22.69 -0.53
N PHE A 183 6.31 -23.02 -1.23
CA PHE A 183 7.66 -22.71 -0.76
C PHE A 183 7.88 -21.19 -0.68
N SER A 184 8.31 -20.70 0.47
CA SER A 184 8.66 -19.29 0.70
C SER A 184 10.01 -19.17 1.40
N PHE A 185 10.71 -18.07 1.15
CA PHE A 185 12.01 -17.78 1.75
C PHE A 185 12.16 -16.28 2.01
N SER A 186 12.75 -15.92 3.16
CA SER A 186 13.07 -14.55 3.55
C SER A 186 14.41 -14.47 4.28
N SER A 187 15.13 -13.35 4.16
CA SER A 187 16.41 -13.12 4.84
C SER A 187 16.51 -11.70 5.41
N PRO A 188 17.12 -11.48 6.58
CA PRO A 188 17.52 -10.15 7.03
C PRO A 188 18.59 -9.51 6.15
N GLN A 189 19.42 -10.31 5.46
CA GLN A 189 20.49 -9.86 4.54
C GLN A 189 20.01 -9.69 3.09
N SER A 190 18.84 -10.20 2.71
CA SER A 190 18.10 -9.65 1.56
C SER A 190 17.44 -8.35 2.02
N SER A 191 18.27 -7.35 2.38
CA SER A 191 17.75 -6.01 2.64
C SER A 191 17.14 -5.54 1.33
N ARG A 192 15.81 -5.65 1.21
CA ARG A 192 15.12 -4.83 0.23
C ARG A 192 15.56 -3.39 0.49
N ASN A 193 15.88 -2.66 -0.57
CA ASN A 193 16.33 -1.28 -0.42
C ASN A 193 15.16 -0.47 0.12
N LEU A 194 15.24 -0.12 1.41
CA LEU A 194 14.24 0.72 2.07
C LEU A 194 14.58 2.18 1.77
N PHE A 195 13.61 2.88 1.23
CA PHE A 195 13.69 4.31 1.00
C PHE A 195 12.71 4.99 1.94
N ASP A 196 13.24 5.87 2.79
CA ASP A 196 12.46 6.62 3.75
C ASP A 196 11.43 7.51 3.05
N PRO A 197 10.31 7.82 3.71
CA PRO A 197 9.27 8.64 3.11
C PRO A 197 9.76 10.06 2.74
N ASN A 198 10.78 10.60 3.41
CA ASN A 198 11.34 11.91 3.05
C ASN A 198 12.44 11.85 1.97
N ASP A 199 12.64 10.71 1.29
CA ASP A 199 13.58 10.63 0.18
C ASP A 199 13.23 11.66 -0.91
N PRO A 200 14.17 12.53 -1.33
CA PRO A 200 13.89 13.63 -2.25
C PRO A 200 13.45 13.18 -3.66
N ARG A 201 13.60 11.89 -3.98
CA ARG A 201 13.12 11.31 -5.24
C ARG A 201 11.64 10.96 -5.19
N ILE A 202 11.02 10.93 -4.02
CA ILE A 202 9.59 10.74 -3.82
C ILE A 202 8.88 12.10 -3.95
N SER A 203 8.00 12.20 -4.93
CA SER A 203 7.31 13.43 -5.29
C SER A 203 5.90 13.47 -4.73
N TYR A 204 5.69 14.23 -3.65
CA TYR A 204 4.38 14.45 -3.04
C TYR A 204 3.54 15.54 -3.73
N TYR A 205 2.22 15.32 -3.81
CA TYR A 205 1.23 16.34 -4.16
C TYR A 205 0.03 16.30 -3.21
N GLY A 206 -0.58 17.47 -3.00
CA GLY A 206 -1.55 17.70 -1.91
C GLY A 206 -0.87 17.99 -0.56
N ARG A 207 -1.68 18.22 0.47
CA ARG A 207 -1.22 18.71 1.79
C ARG A 207 -0.66 17.58 2.66
N TRP A 208 0.64 17.29 2.52
CA TRP A 208 1.33 16.30 3.35
C TRP A 208 1.95 16.90 4.60
N ASN A 209 1.75 16.25 5.75
CA ASN A 209 2.58 16.48 6.91
C ASN A 209 3.90 15.72 6.76
N LEU A 210 4.98 16.47 6.55
CA LEU A 210 6.35 15.95 6.48
C LEU A 210 7.17 16.26 7.75
N ILE A 211 6.55 16.88 8.76
CA ILE A 211 7.20 17.17 10.04
C ILE A 211 7.51 15.84 10.73
N ASN A 212 8.75 15.67 11.20
CA ASN A 212 9.25 14.43 11.81
C ASN A 212 9.17 13.21 10.87
N SER A 213 9.35 13.43 9.56
CA SER A 213 9.57 12.37 8.58
C SER A 213 11.09 12.22 8.33
N PRO A 214 11.70 11.03 8.52
CA PRO A 214 11.12 9.74 8.94
C PRO A 214 10.71 9.70 10.43
N PRO A 215 9.81 8.78 10.85
CA PRO A 215 9.51 7.49 10.19
C PRO A 215 8.34 7.48 9.21
N ARG A 216 7.51 8.53 9.18
CA ARG A 216 6.29 8.54 8.34
C ARG A 216 5.90 9.94 7.88
N SER A 217 5.30 10.02 6.71
CA SER A 217 4.61 11.20 6.18
C SER A 217 3.10 10.98 6.27
N VAL A 218 2.33 12.00 6.68
CA VAL A 218 0.89 11.84 6.96
C VAL A 218 0.04 12.62 5.95
N GLY A 219 -0.99 11.96 5.42
CA GLY A 219 -1.98 12.56 4.52
C GLY A 219 -3.39 12.26 4.98
N VAL A 220 -4.26 13.27 5.04
CA VAL A 220 -5.62 13.14 5.60
C VAL A 220 -6.73 13.36 4.59
N ASN A 221 -6.45 13.83 3.36
CA ASN A 221 -7.47 14.16 2.35
C ASN A 221 -7.49 13.16 1.19
N ALA A 222 -8.69 12.76 0.77
CA ALA A 222 -8.85 12.02 -0.47
C ALA A 222 -8.22 12.80 -1.63
N GLY A 223 -7.53 12.10 -2.53
CA GLY A 223 -6.81 12.68 -3.65
C GLY A 223 -5.38 13.09 -3.33
N ILE A 224 -4.97 13.07 -2.07
CA ILE A 224 -3.56 13.25 -1.71
C ILE A 224 -2.73 12.08 -2.24
N GLY A 225 -1.53 12.35 -2.76
CA GLY A 225 -0.74 11.30 -3.37
C GLY A 225 0.75 11.56 -3.44
N PHE A 226 1.47 10.55 -3.90
CA PHE A 226 2.90 10.62 -4.17
C PHE A 226 3.25 9.83 -5.42
N ARG A 227 4.36 10.21 -6.04
CA ARG A 227 4.96 9.55 -7.19
C ARG A 227 6.38 9.13 -6.88
N ALA A 228 6.79 7.99 -7.41
CA ALA A 228 8.17 7.55 -7.38
C ALA A 228 8.53 6.90 -8.72
N ARG A 229 9.81 6.87 -9.04
CA ARG A 229 10.32 6.17 -10.21
C ARG A 229 11.41 5.21 -9.75
N PHE A 230 11.42 3.99 -10.24
CA PHE A 230 12.33 2.96 -9.75
C PHE A 230 12.79 2.00 -10.84
N THR A 231 13.85 1.23 -10.59
CA THR A 231 14.27 0.09 -11.42
C THR A 231 14.01 -1.22 -10.70
N GLY A 232 14.12 -2.34 -11.42
CA GLY A 232 14.10 -3.67 -10.82
C GLY A 232 12.70 -4.31 -10.80
N PRO A 233 12.64 -5.59 -10.42
CA PRO A 233 11.48 -6.42 -10.73
C PRO A 233 10.33 -6.28 -9.74
N ALA A 234 10.50 -5.56 -8.63
CA ALA A 234 9.45 -5.43 -7.62
C ALA A 234 9.56 -4.18 -6.74
N CYS A 235 8.41 -3.68 -6.31
CA CYS A 235 8.22 -2.60 -5.35
C CYS A 235 7.10 -2.96 -4.38
N SER A 236 7.34 -2.71 -3.08
CA SER A 236 6.29 -2.69 -2.06
C SER A 236 6.23 -1.31 -1.39
N ILE A 237 5.05 -0.97 -0.88
CA ILE A 237 4.80 0.28 -0.16
C ILE A 237 4.58 -0.07 1.30
N ARG A 238 5.26 0.64 2.21
CA ARG A 238 5.08 0.49 3.65
C ARG A 238 4.17 1.60 4.17
N PHE A 239 3.23 1.21 5.01
CA PHE A 239 2.39 2.13 5.75
C PHE A 239 2.45 1.81 7.25
N ASP A 240 2.32 2.81 8.09
CA ASP A 240 2.09 2.64 9.52
C ASP A 240 0.58 2.72 9.81
N THR A 241 -0.07 1.58 9.97
CA THR A 241 -1.51 1.54 10.19
C THR A 241 -1.91 1.54 11.66
N SER A 242 -0.99 1.82 12.59
CA SER A 242 -1.23 1.71 14.04
C SER A 242 -2.30 2.68 14.57
N ALA A 243 -2.47 3.83 13.91
CA ALA A 243 -3.49 4.82 14.27
C ALA A 243 -4.81 4.63 13.50
N ASN A 244 -4.84 3.80 12.46
CA ASN A 244 -6.03 3.59 11.64
C ASN A 244 -7.07 2.71 12.35
N GLN A 245 -8.32 2.82 11.91
CA GLN A 245 -9.45 2.03 12.40
C GLN A 245 -10.29 1.53 11.22
N GLU A 246 -11.05 0.45 11.43
CA GLU A 246 -12.02 -0.01 10.44
C GLU A 246 -13.19 0.97 10.29
N PRO A 247 -13.74 1.16 9.08
CA PRO A 247 -13.20 0.66 7.81
C PRO A 247 -11.88 1.35 7.43
N PHE A 248 -10.88 0.58 7.00
CA PHE A 248 -9.60 1.16 6.59
C PHE A 248 -9.76 2.08 5.37
N PRO A 249 -8.91 3.12 5.24
CA PRO A 249 -8.76 3.86 4.00
C PRO A 249 -8.50 2.96 2.80
N THR A 250 -8.95 3.38 1.62
CA THR A 250 -8.60 2.74 0.35
C THR A 250 -7.64 3.63 -0.43
N ILE A 251 -6.74 3.02 -1.20
CA ILE A 251 -5.78 3.72 -2.07
C ILE A 251 -5.89 3.21 -3.50
N TRP A 252 -5.65 4.10 -4.44
CA TRP A 252 -5.35 3.77 -5.83
C TRP A 252 -3.85 3.72 -6.01
N VAL A 253 -3.35 2.67 -6.63
CA VAL A 253 -1.94 2.52 -7.00
C VAL A 253 -1.85 2.25 -8.49
N ARG A 254 -0.98 2.96 -9.19
CA ARG A 254 -0.62 2.67 -10.58
C ARG A 254 0.87 2.42 -10.68
N VAL A 255 1.23 1.28 -11.26
CA VAL A 255 2.58 1.00 -11.73
C VAL A 255 2.52 0.99 -13.25
N ASP A 256 3.21 1.94 -13.88
CA ASP A 256 3.22 2.25 -15.30
C ASP A 256 1.85 2.65 -15.87
N ASN A 257 0.92 1.69 -16.08
CA ASN A 257 -0.26 1.92 -16.92
C ASN A 257 -1.62 1.80 -16.19
N GLU A 258 -1.82 0.81 -15.33
CA GLU A 258 -3.15 0.50 -14.78
C GLU A 258 -3.30 0.86 -13.30
N TRP A 259 -4.47 1.40 -12.94
CA TRP A 259 -4.86 1.67 -11.56
C TRP A 259 -5.42 0.41 -10.90
N THR A 260 -4.85 0.04 -9.76
CA THR A 260 -5.30 -1.05 -8.91
C THR A 260 -5.70 -0.49 -7.54
N GLU A 261 -6.85 -0.91 -7.05
CA GLU A 261 -7.35 -0.52 -5.72
C GLU A 261 -6.76 -1.44 -4.66
N TYR A 262 -6.37 -0.86 -3.53
CA TYR A 262 -5.97 -1.59 -2.34
C TYR A 262 -6.67 -1.03 -1.10
N ILE A 263 -7.07 -1.92 -0.20
CA ILE A 263 -7.33 -1.54 1.20
C ILE A 263 -5.99 -1.28 1.88
N LEU A 264 -5.89 -0.20 2.63
CA LEU A 264 -4.66 0.17 3.32
C LEU A 264 -4.20 -0.95 4.27
N SER A 265 -2.93 -1.35 4.17
CA SER A 265 -2.32 -2.35 5.03
C SER A 265 -0.84 -2.00 5.28
N PRO A 266 -0.18 -2.57 6.31
CA PRO A 266 1.19 -2.21 6.66
C PRO A 266 2.22 -2.41 5.54
N LEU A 267 1.96 -3.35 4.63
CA LEU A 267 2.82 -3.66 3.50
C LEU A 267 1.96 -4.06 2.30
N ILE A 268 2.04 -3.27 1.23
CA ILE A 268 1.32 -3.55 -0.02
C ILE A 268 2.34 -3.87 -1.10
N ASN A 269 2.31 -5.10 -1.64
CA ASN A 269 3.06 -5.46 -2.83
C ASN A 269 2.32 -4.93 -4.07
N VAL A 270 2.91 -3.94 -4.74
CA VAL A 270 2.31 -3.24 -5.89
C VAL A 270 2.79 -3.80 -7.22
N SER A 271 3.63 -4.83 -7.18
CA SER A 271 4.14 -5.59 -8.32
C SER A 271 4.06 -7.10 -8.00
N PRO A 272 2.83 -7.67 -7.93
CA PRO A 272 2.66 -9.08 -7.60
C PRO A 272 3.24 -10.02 -8.67
N GLN A 273 3.37 -9.54 -9.90
CA GLN A 273 4.15 -10.17 -10.97
C GLN A 273 5.48 -9.41 -11.15
N PRO A 274 6.58 -10.10 -11.47
CA PRO A 274 7.87 -9.45 -11.72
C PRO A 274 7.78 -8.44 -12.88
N LEU A 275 8.26 -7.23 -12.65
CA LEU A 275 8.45 -6.20 -13.66
C LEU A 275 9.76 -6.43 -14.43
N ASP A 276 9.91 -5.81 -15.61
CA ASP A 276 11.15 -5.88 -16.39
C ASP A 276 12.29 -5.13 -15.69
N PRO A 277 13.30 -5.82 -15.13
CA PRO A 277 14.35 -5.16 -14.36
C PRO A 277 15.24 -4.23 -15.21
N SER A 278 15.17 -4.30 -16.54
CA SER A 278 15.97 -3.49 -17.45
C SER A 278 15.38 -2.11 -17.75
N THR A 279 14.12 -1.86 -17.35
CA THR A 279 13.42 -0.60 -17.60
C THR A 279 13.11 0.17 -16.32
N PRO A 280 13.04 1.51 -16.37
CA PRO A 280 12.44 2.30 -15.30
C PRO A 280 10.93 2.13 -15.24
N HIS A 281 10.39 1.98 -14.03
CA HIS A 281 8.95 1.93 -13.74
C HIS A 281 8.49 3.17 -12.99
N GLU A 282 7.25 3.58 -13.24
CA GLU A 282 6.61 4.73 -12.57
C GLU A 282 5.54 4.27 -11.61
N LEU A 283 5.66 4.66 -10.35
CA LEU A 283 4.67 4.45 -9.30
C LEU A 283 3.91 5.76 -9.05
N GLU A 284 2.58 5.69 -9.04
CA GLU A 284 1.72 6.74 -8.49
C GLU A 284 0.73 6.14 -7.49
N VAL A 285 0.62 6.78 -6.33
CA VAL A 285 -0.32 6.39 -5.26
C VAL A 285 -1.21 7.57 -4.93
N VAL A 286 -2.51 7.31 -4.78
CA VAL A 286 -3.54 8.29 -4.41
C VAL A 286 -4.36 7.72 -3.27
N LEU A 287 -4.57 8.49 -2.19
CA LEU A 287 -5.61 8.17 -1.21
C LEU A 287 -6.97 8.24 -1.89
N ARG A 288 -7.60 7.10 -2.12
CA ARG A 288 -8.86 7.01 -2.87
C ARG A 288 -10.01 7.57 -2.03
N SER A 289 -10.16 7.06 -0.81
CA SER A 289 -11.25 7.45 0.08
C SER A 289 -10.95 7.07 1.53
N VAL A 290 -11.61 7.77 2.45
CA VAL A 290 -11.61 7.54 3.90
C VAL A 290 -13.05 7.63 4.42
N ASP A 291 -13.33 7.06 5.58
CA ASP A 291 -14.65 7.21 6.19
C ASP A 291 -14.78 8.62 6.77
N PRO A 292 -15.76 9.44 6.33
CA PRO A 292 -15.95 10.79 6.84
C PRO A 292 -16.38 10.83 8.33
N ASN A 293 -16.72 9.69 8.92
CA ASN A 293 -17.04 9.61 10.35
C ASN A 293 -15.81 9.37 11.25
N GLN A 294 -14.66 9.05 10.67
CA GLN A 294 -13.44 8.83 11.43
C GLN A 294 -12.71 10.15 11.71
N ASN A 295 -11.94 10.20 12.81
CA ASN A 295 -11.14 11.38 13.16
C ASN A 295 -10.14 11.70 12.05
N ARG A 296 -10.21 12.90 11.48
CA ARG A 296 -9.26 13.40 10.46
C ARG A 296 -8.53 14.66 10.90
N TRP A 297 -8.85 15.17 12.09
CA TRP A 297 -8.38 16.46 12.57
C TRP A 297 -7.46 16.38 13.79
N LEU A 298 -7.85 15.64 14.82
CA LEU A 298 -7.04 15.53 16.04
C LEU A 298 -5.90 14.55 15.84
N ASP A 299 -4.76 14.80 16.47
CA ASP A 299 -3.60 13.92 16.44
C ASP A 299 -3.75 12.75 17.44
N PRO A 300 -3.52 11.49 17.02
CA PRO A 300 -3.31 11.05 15.64
C PRO A 300 -4.64 10.93 14.85
N PRO A 301 -4.72 11.37 13.59
CA PRO A 301 -5.89 11.14 12.75
C PRO A 301 -6.04 9.65 12.43
N THR A 302 -7.26 9.13 12.53
CA THR A 302 -7.56 7.71 12.28
C THR A 302 -7.98 7.45 10.83
N GLY A 303 -8.60 8.44 10.16
CA GLY A 303 -8.92 8.43 8.74
C GLY A 303 -7.81 9.06 7.89
N ALA A 304 -6.64 8.44 7.87
CA ALA A 304 -5.43 9.00 7.22
C ALA A 304 -4.54 7.91 6.62
N ILE A 305 -3.61 8.31 5.75
CA ILE A 305 -2.48 7.46 5.36
C ILE A 305 -1.22 7.92 6.06
N TYR A 306 -0.45 6.96 6.59
CA TYR A 306 0.86 7.17 7.19
C TYR A 306 1.89 6.44 6.34
N PHE A 307 2.38 7.09 5.31
CA PHE A 307 3.34 6.48 4.39
C PHE A 307 4.71 6.38 5.06
N ALA A 308 5.22 5.15 5.16
CA ALA A 308 6.43 4.78 5.90
C ALA A 308 7.60 4.37 4.99
N GLY A 309 7.49 4.64 3.69
CA GLY A 309 8.58 4.43 2.72
C GLY A 309 8.29 3.36 1.67
N LEU A 310 9.25 3.21 0.76
CA LEU A 310 9.23 2.22 -0.32
C LEU A 310 10.23 1.12 -0.04
N GLU A 311 9.87 -0.09 -0.45
CA GLU A 311 10.70 -1.26 -0.30
C GLU A 311 10.95 -1.88 -1.69
N LEU A 312 12.15 -1.68 -2.23
CA LEU A 312 12.50 -2.16 -3.57
C LEU A 312 13.34 -3.45 -3.54
N TYR A 313 13.27 -4.23 -4.60
CA TYR A 313 14.10 -5.42 -4.77
C TYR A 313 15.61 -5.11 -4.59
N PRO A 314 16.44 -6.02 -4.04
CA PRO A 314 17.88 -5.79 -3.93
C PRO A 314 18.53 -5.38 -5.27
N GLY A 315 19.33 -4.30 -5.26
CA GLY A 315 19.94 -3.74 -6.46
C GLY A 315 19.06 -2.78 -7.27
N ALA A 316 17.76 -2.70 -6.96
CA ALA A 316 16.89 -1.65 -7.46
C ALA A 316 17.27 -0.28 -6.89
N VAL A 317 17.03 0.78 -7.66
CA VAL A 317 17.26 2.16 -7.21
C VAL A 317 16.02 3.01 -7.40
N LEU A 318 15.81 3.96 -6.49
CA LEU A 318 14.93 5.10 -6.76
C LEU A 318 15.63 6.06 -7.72
N LEU A 319 14.88 6.45 -8.75
CA LEU A 319 15.27 7.41 -9.77
C LEU A 319 14.61 8.76 -9.50
N PRO A 320 15.16 9.87 -9.99
CA PRO A 320 14.48 11.16 -9.98
C PRO A 320 13.09 11.07 -10.60
N HIS A 321 12.11 11.73 -9.98
CA HIS A 321 10.74 11.77 -10.47
C HIS A 321 10.65 12.56 -11.80
N PRO A 322 9.70 12.23 -12.68
CA PRO A 322 9.45 13.02 -13.89
C PRO A 322 8.96 14.44 -13.53
N PRO A 323 9.06 15.42 -14.46
CA PRO A 323 8.55 16.76 -14.25
C PRO A 323 7.06 16.76 -13.84
N ARG A 324 6.70 17.65 -12.92
CA ARG A 324 5.30 17.85 -12.51
C ARG A 324 4.54 18.69 -13.54
N PRO A 325 3.20 18.61 -13.59
CA PRO A 325 2.41 19.62 -14.29
C PRO A 325 2.82 21.03 -13.84
N GLN A 326 2.90 21.97 -14.77
CA GLN A 326 3.35 23.34 -14.48
C GLN A 326 2.32 24.13 -13.68
N ILE A 327 1.05 23.72 -13.76
CA ILE A 327 -0.07 24.41 -13.12
C ILE A 327 -0.60 23.52 -12.01
N THR A 328 -0.90 24.15 -10.89
CA THR A 328 -1.53 23.51 -9.74
C THR A 328 -2.90 24.11 -9.49
N VAL A 329 -3.87 23.25 -9.20
CA VAL A 329 -5.20 23.66 -8.76
C VAL A 329 -5.52 23.04 -7.41
N GLU A 330 -5.84 23.86 -6.41
CA GLU A 330 -6.38 23.40 -5.14
C GLU A 330 -7.92 23.46 -5.13
N PHE A 331 -8.57 22.37 -4.76
CA PHE A 331 -10.00 22.32 -4.47
C PHE A 331 -10.21 22.27 -2.96
N ILE A 332 -10.92 23.26 -2.42
CA ILE A 332 -11.33 23.34 -1.03
C ILE A 332 -12.82 23.05 -0.96
N GLY A 333 -13.25 22.07 -0.16
CA GLY A 333 -14.66 21.69 -0.16
C GLY A 333 -15.11 20.65 0.85
N ASP A 334 -16.32 20.17 0.64
CA ASP A 334 -16.97 19.16 1.46
C ASP A 334 -16.93 17.74 0.84
N SER A 335 -17.86 16.87 1.23
CA SER A 335 -18.00 15.49 0.74
C SER A 335 -18.07 15.40 -0.79
N ILE A 336 -18.68 16.38 -1.46
CA ILE A 336 -18.80 16.41 -2.92
C ILE A 336 -17.43 16.58 -3.56
N THR A 337 -16.55 17.37 -2.94
CA THR A 337 -15.20 17.63 -3.46
C THR A 337 -14.27 16.43 -3.28
N GLU A 338 -14.54 15.57 -2.28
CA GLU A 338 -13.84 14.29 -2.07
C GLU A 338 -14.35 13.14 -2.96
N GLY A 339 -15.49 13.30 -3.63
CA GLY A 339 -16.15 12.22 -4.38
C GLY A 339 -16.87 11.21 -3.49
N TYR A 340 -17.35 11.64 -2.32
CA TYR A 340 -18.09 10.79 -1.41
C TYR A 340 -19.40 10.30 -2.03
N ALA A 341 -19.69 9.00 -1.87
CA ALA A 341 -20.91 8.34 -2.33
C ALA A 341 -21.19 8.48 -3.84
N ASN A 342 -20.17 8.77 -4.65
CA ASN A 342 -20.35 8.92 -6.10
C ASN A 342 -20.55 7.58 -6.83
N LEU A 343 -20.22 6.45 -6.18
CA LEU A 343 -20.46 5.10 -6.71
C LEU A 343 -21.80 4.52 -6.23
N ASP A 344 -22.17 4.79 -4.97
CA ASP A 344 -23.34 4.21 -4.33
C ASP A 344 -23.75 5.03 -3.08
N THR A 345 -25.05 5.06 -2.78
CA THR A 345 -25.62 5.82 -1.65
C THR A 345 -25.21 5.33 -0.27
N ARG A 346 -24.70 4.09 -0.14
CA ARG A 346 -24.26 3.52 1.15
C ARG A 346 -23.17 4.36 1.82
N GLY A 347 -22.33 5.03 1.02
CA GLY A 347 -21.27 5.90 1.52
C GLY A 347 -20.13 5.17 2.25
N GLY A 348 -19.00 5.85 2.42
CA GLY A 348 -17.79 5.29 3.03
C GLY A 348 -16.68 4.96 2.02
N PRO A 349 -15.56 4.38 2.47
CA PRO A 349 -14.37 4.16 1.65
C PRO A 349 -14.60 3.35 0.38
N GLU A 350 -15.47 2.34 0.45
CA GLU A 350 -15.74 1.40 -0.66
C GLU A 350 -16.60 2.04 -1.78
N PHE A 351 -17.51 2.93 -1.40
CA PHE A 351 -18.54 3.53 -2.28
C PHE A 351 -18.22 4.94 -2.77
N SER A 352 -16.97 5.37 -2.59
CA SER A 352 -16.50 6.71 -2.92
C SER A 352 -15.19 6.64 -3.68
N ASP A 353 -15.04 7.48 -4.71
CA ASP A 353 -13.84 7.46 -5.55
C ASP A 353 -13.43 8.86 -6.00
N VAL A 354 -12.35 9.37 -5.40
CA VAL A 354 -11.81 10.70 -5.73
C VAL A 354 -11.34 10.81 -7.17
N LEU A 355 -10.93 9.70 -7.83
CA LEU A 355 -10.53 9.75 -9.24
C LEU A 355 -11.70 10.06 -10.19
N LYS A 356 -12.92 9.86 -9.71
CA LYS A 356 -14.17 10.18 -10.41
C LYS A 356 -14.83 11.45 -9.89
N ALA A 357 -14.21 12.16 -8.94
CA ALA A 357 -14.73 13.41 -8.41
C ALA A 357 -14.51 14.57 -9.39
N TYR A 358 -15.44 15.52 -9.42
CA TYR A 358 -15.37 16.69 -10.29
C TYR A 358 -14.07 17.49 -10.10
N SER A 359 -13.54 17.51 -8.87
CA SER A 359 -12.27 18.16 -8.51
C SER A 359 -11.10 17.57 -9.29
N ARG A 360 -10.90 16.25 -9.20
CA ARG A 360 -9.84 15.52 -9.93
C ARG A 360 -10.05 15.59 -11.44
N LEU A 361 -11.28 15.41 -11.92
CA LEU A 361 -11.60 15.45 -13.35
C LEU A 361 -11.38 16.86 -13.94
N THR A 362 -11.72 17.92 -13.20
CA THR A 362 -11.46 19.30 -13.65
C THR A 362 -9.97 19.56 -13.77
N ALA A 363 -9.17 19.13 -12.79
CA ALA A 363 -7.72 19.28 -12.86
C ALA A 363 -7.11 18.57 -14.08
N GLN A 364 -7.59 17.36 -14.40
CA GLN A 364 -7.19 16.64 -15.60
C GLN A 364 -7.52 17.41 -16.88
N LEU A 365 -8.74 17.96 -17.00
CA LEU A 365 -9.14 18.78 -18.14
C LEU A 365 -8.35 20.09 -18.27
N LEU A 366 -7.85 20.62 -17.15
CA LEU A 366 -6.97 21.79 -17.10
C LEU A 366 -5.49 21.46 -17.31
N ASN A 367 -5.13 20.17 -17.43
CA ASN A 367 -3.74 19.70 -17.41
C ASN A 367 -2.95 20.22 -16.19
N ALA A 368 -3.61 20.23 -15.03
CA ALA A 368 -3.08 20.75 -13.77
C ALA A 368 -2.90 19.64 -12.72
N GLU A 369 -1.94 19.82 -11.82
CA GLU A 369 -1.78 18.97 -10.65
C GLU A 369 -2.90 19.28 -9.64
N PRO A 370 -3.74 18.29 -9.25
CA PRO A 370 -4.80 18.52 -8.29
C PRO A 370 -4.29 18.40 -6.87
N TRP A 371 -4.63 19.40 -6.07
CA TRP A 371 -4.59 19.34 -4.62
C TRP A 371 -6.03 19.38 -4.10
N ILE A 372 -6.42 18.42 -3.27
CA ILE A 372 -7.80 18.33 -2.76
C ILE A 372 -7.74 18.44 -1.24
N THR A 373 -8.37 19.48 -0.72
CA THR A 373 -8.46 19.81 0.71
C THR A 373 -9.92 19.86 1.07
N ALA A 374 -10.49 18.68 1.32
CA ALA A 374 -11.91 18.56 1.57
C ALA A 374 -12.21 17.57 2.69
N PHE A 375 -13.37 17.78 3.34
CA PHE A 375 -13.82 16.99 4.47
C PHE A 375 -15.35 16.79 4.42
N GLY A 376 -15.80 15.54 4.42
CA GLY A 376 -17.23 15.22 4.41
C GLY A 376 -18.02 15.88 5.55
N GLY A 377 -19.12 16.56 5.20
CA GLY A 377 -19.96 17.26 6.18
C GLY A 377 -19.34 18.53 6.80
N HIS A 378 -18.21 19.01 6.28
CA HIS A 378 -17.58 20.27 6.66
C HIS A 378 -18.36 21.45 6.07
N GLY A 379 -18.28 22.61 6.73
CA GLY A 379 -18.97 23.81 6.31
C GLY A 379 -18.21 25.08 6.66
N VAL A 380 -18.67 26.18 6.11
CA VAL A 380 -18.05 27.50 6.26
C VAL A 380 -18.24 28.05 7.66
N SER A 381 -19.44 27.88 8.21
CA SER A 381 -19.86 28.37 9.53
C SER A 381 -20.10 27.23 10.52
N ARG A 382 -19.94 25.98 10.08
CA ARG A 382 -20.25 24.77 10.85
C ARG A 382 -19.05 23.83 10.95
N GLN A 383 -18.84 23.31 12.16
CA GLN A 383 -17.89 22.23 12.42
C GLN A 383 -18.43 20.87 11.97
N GLN A 384 -17.56 20.02 11.43
CA GLN A 384 -17.84 18.60 11.27
C GLN A 384 -17.54 17.86 12.57
N THR A 385 -18.58 17.28 13.20
CA THR A 385 -18.50 16.68 14.53
C THR A 385 -17.75 15.36 14.55
N ASN A 386 -17.98 14.46 13.58
CA ASN A 386 -17.42 13.10 13.57
C ASN A 386 -15.93 13.13 13.19
N SER A 387 -15.60 13.77 12.07
CA SER A 387 -14.20 14.01 11.67
C SER A 387 -13.45 15.02 12.55
N LYS A 388 -14.16 15.69 13.48
CA LYS A 388 -13.63 16.70 14.43
C LYS A 388 -13.02 17.93 13.77
N VAL A 389 -13.34 18.18 12.49
CA VAL A 389 -12.78 19.28 11.69
C VAL A 389 -13.55 20.57 12.02
N PRO A 390 -12.89 21.62 12.55
CA PRO A 390 -13.49 22.94 12.77
C PRO A 390 -14.06 23.52 11.48
N LYS A 391 -14.89 24.57 11.59
CA LYS A 391 -15.40 25.29 10.41
C LYS A 391 -14.28 25.80 9.49
N ALA A 392 -14.58 25.98 8.21
CA ALA A 392 -13.57 26.19 7.16
C ALA A 392 -12.54 27.30 7.44
N PRO A 393 -12.91 28.51 7.92
CA PRO A 393 -11.91 29.53 8.26
C PRO A 393 -10.90 29.08 9.31
N LEU A 394 -11.27 28.18 10.21
CA LEU A 394 -10.38 27.70 11.27
C LEU A 394 -9.55 26.48 10.84
N SER A 395 -10.03 25.72 9.86
CA SER A 395 -9.41 24.46 9.43
C SER A 395 -8.49 24.60 8.21
N VAL A 396 -8.87 25.42 7.22
CA VAL A 396 -8.14 25.61 5.96
C VAL A 396 -6.67 26.09 6.11
N PRO A 397 -6.25 26.83 7.15
CA PRO A 397 -4.83 27.13 7.36
C PRO A 397 -3.95 25.91 7.73
N TRP A 398 -4.54 24.75 8.00
CA TRP A 398 -3.86 23.58 8.53
C TRP A 398 -4.07 22.36 7.64
N ILE A 399 -3.21 21.35 7.80
CA ILE A 399 -3.41 20.01 7.26
C ILE A 399 -4.37 19.24 8.18
N TYR A 400 -4.06 19.27 9.47
CA TYR A 400 -4.89 18.85 10.58
C TYR A 400 -4.45 19.63 11.84
N SER A 401 -5.09 19.40 12.99
CA SER A 401 -4.86 20.19 14.21
C SER A 401 -3.37 20.38 14.51
N ASN A 402 -2.94 21.63 14.68
CA ASN A 402 -1.57 22.05 14.98
C ASN A 402 -0.50 21.73 13.91
N VAL A 403 -0.88 21.26 12.71
CA VAL A 403 0.05 21.03 11.60
C VAL A 403 -0.24 22.02 10.48
N PRO A 404 0.54 23.11 10.34
CA PRO A 404 0.22 24.18 9.40
C PRO A 404 0.45 23.72 7.96
N VAL A 405 -0.28 24.33 7.03
CA VAL A 405 0.03 24.21 5.60
C VAL A 405 1.45 24.73 5.36
N PRO A 406 2.32 23.99 4.66
CA PRO A 406 3.69 24.45 4.40
C PRO A 406 3.73 25.76 3.60
N ASN A 407 4.68 26.64 3.89
CA ASN A 407 4.78 27.94 3.22
C ASN A 407 4.98 27.83 1.69
N TRP A 408 5.63 26.77 1.22
CA TRP A 408 5.83 26.50 -0.22
C TRP A 408 4.57 26.00 -0.94
N PHE A 409 3.51 25.64 -0.21
CA PHE A 409 2.26 25.16 -0.78
C PHE A 409 1.46 26.33 -1.37
N LYS A 410 1.63 26.56 -2.68
CA LYS A 410 1.05 27.68 -3.43
C LYS A 410 0.46 27.16 -4.74
N ALA A 411 -0.87 27.16 -4.85
CA ALA A 411 -1.57 26.81 -6.09
C ALA A 411 -1.71 28.04 -7.00
N ASP A 412 -1.84 27.80 -8.31
CA ASP A 412 -2.11 28.83 -9.33
C ASP A 412 -3.62 29.13 -9.42
N ILE A 413 -4.43 28.11 -9.17
CA ILE A 413 -5.89 28.20 -9.16
C ILE A 413 -6.39 27.61 -7.84
N VAL A 414 -7.36 28.27 -7.22
CA VAL A 414 -8.10 27.71 -6.08
C VAL A 414 -9.57 27.68 -6.42
N VAL A 415 -10.23 26.56 -6.18
CA VAL A 415 -11.68 26.40 -6.32
C VAL A 415 -12.25 26.12 -4.93
N ILE A 416 -13.19 26.93 -4.48
CA ILE A 416 -13.89 26.75 -3.21
C ILE A 416 -15.31 26.29 -3.51
N ASN A 417 -15.66 25.09 -3.07
CA ASN A 417 -17.02 24.54 -3.12
C ASN A 417 -17.42 24.08 -1.72
N GLU A 418 -17.74 25.07 -0.90
CA GLU A 418 -18.17 24.93 0.49
C GLU A 418 -19.51 25.63 0.68
N GLY A 419 -20.31 25.13 1.62
CA GLY A 419 -21.61 25.72 1.97
C GLY A 419 -22.78 24.75 1.96
N THR A 420 -22.63 23.57 1.34
CA THR A 420 -23.69 22.54 1.25
C THR A 420 -24.24 22.17 2.63
N ASN A 421 -23.35 22.06 3.62
CA ASN A 421 -23.66 21.60 4.99
C ASN A 421 -24.10 22.74 5.94
N ASP A 422 -24.04 23.98 5.49
CA ASP A 422 -24.44 25.18 6.24
C ASP A 422 -25.94 25.50 6.08
N LYS A 423 -26.75 24.49 5.76
CA LYS A 423 -28.21 24.64 5.68
C LYS A 423 -28.77 25.15 7.01
N GLY A 424 -29.49 26.26 6.96
CA GLY A 424 -30.09 26.89 8.14
C GLY A 424 -29.12 27.76 8.96
N ALA A 425 -27.90 28.00 8.47
CA ALA A 425 -27.01 28.98 9.06
C ALA A 425 -27.62 30.39 8.99
N ASP A 426 -27.33 31.23 9.99
CA ASP A 426 -27.65 32.65 9.93
C ASP A 426 -26.88 33.30 8.77
N SER A 427 -27.59 34.01 7.90
CA SER A 427 -27.02 34.58 6.67
C SER A 427 -25.89 35.55 6.98
N SER A 428 -26.03 36.41 8.00
CA SER A 428 -25.01 37.40 8.33
C SER A 428 -23.72 36.77 8.84
N THR A 429 -23.85 35.74 9.68
CA THR A 429 -22.74 34.95 10.21
C THR A 429 -22.05 34.16 9.08
N PHE A 430 -22.83 33.51 8.21
CA PHE A 430 -22.29 32.76 7.09
C PHE A 430 -21.51 33.67 6.13
N ILE A 431 -22.04 34.86 5.77
CA ILE A 431 -21.34 35.83 4.92
C ILE A 431 -20.01 36.25 5.57
N ALA A 432 -20.02 36.56 6.86
CA ALA A 432 -18.81 36.97 7.57
C ALA A 432 -17.74 35.86 7.58
N ASP A 433 -18.13 34.62 7.87
CA ASP A 433 -17.23 33.46 7.83
C ASP A 433 -16.72 33.16 6.41
N TYR A 434 -17.55 33.31 5.39
CA TYR A 434 -17.13 33.09 4.00
C TYR A 434 -16.13 34.15 3.53
N VAL A 435 -16.33 35.41 3.93
CA VAL A 435 -15.34 36.48 3.67
C VAL A 435 -14.01 36.18 4.38
N GLU A 436 -14.05 35.66 5.60
CA GLU A 436 -12.82 35.27 6.31
C GLU A 436 -12.14 34.08 5.64
N LEU A 437 -12.90 33.08 5.19
CA LEU A 437 -12.37 31.96 4.39
C LEU A 437 -11.62 32.47 3.15
N ILE A 438 -12.21 33.39 2.38
CA ILE A 438 -11.57 33.99 1.20
C ILE A 438 -10.25 34.67 1.57
N LYS A 439 -10.22 35.46 2.66
CA LYS A 439 -9.00 36.13 3.12
C LYS A 439 -7.89 35.14 3.50
N ILE A 440 -8.27 34.05 4.15
CA ILE A 440 -7.36 32.97 4.53
C ILE A 440 -6.80 32.29 3.30
N VAL A 441 -7.66 31.91 2.35
CA VAL A 441 -7.24 31.30 1.08
C VAL A 441 -6.30 32.23 0.32
N ARG A 442 -6.61 33.54 0.22
CA ARG A 442 -5.72 34.52 -0.39
C ARG A 442 -4.37 34.66 0.33
N ARG A 443 -4.33 34.53 1.66
CA ARG A 443 -3.07 34.53 2.42
C ARG A 443 -2.22 33.29 2.14
N ILE A 444 -2.87 32.13 2.04
CA ILE A 444 -2.18 30.87 1.70
C ILE A 444 -1.75 30.91 0.24
N HIS A 445 -2.53 31.48 -0.67
CA HIS A 445 -2.28 31.54 -2.12
C HIS A 445 -2.32 32.98 -2.67
N PRO A 446 -1.26 33.79 -2.42
CA PRO A 446 -1.29 35.22 -2.75
C PRO A 446 -1.56 35.53 -4.22
N MET A 447 -1.10 34.66 -5.12
CA MET A 447 -1.17 34.88 -6.58
C MET A 447 -2.25 34.06 -7.29
N ALA A 448 -3.05 33.26 -6.57
CA ALA A 448 -4.00 32.37 -7.22
C ALA A 448 -5.20 33.09 -7.85
N PHE A 449 -5.75 32.53 -8.92
CA PHE A 449 -7.12 32.82 -9.33
C PHE A 449 -8.08 32.00 -8.45
N ILE A 450 -8.95 32.67 -7.70
CA ILE A 450 -9.85 32.03 -6.74
C ILE A 450 -11.26 32.00 -7.33
N PHE A 451 -11.84 30.81 -7.43
CA PHE A 451 -13.18 30.56 -7.94
C PHE A 451 -14.07 30.03 -6.82
N CYS A 452 -15.00 30.84 -6.34
CA CYS A 452 -15.97 30.45 -5.33
C CYS A 452 -17.25 29.94 -6.01
N MET A 453 -17.52 28.65 -5.86
CA MET A 453 -18.67 28.00 -6.46
C MET A 453 -19.92 28.18 -5.60
N ARG A 454 -21.05 28.38 -6.27
CA ARG A 454 -22.36 28.06 -5.72
C ARG A 454 -22.44 26.55 -5.47
N PRO A 455 -22.79 26.06 -4.26
CA PRO A 455 -23.06 24.65 -4.04
C PRO A 455 -24.09 24.12 -5.04
N PHE A 456 -23.93 22.90 -5.53
CA PHE A 456 -24.80 22.37 -6.60
C PHE A 456 -26.29 22.39 -6.21
N ASN A 457 -26.59 22.08 -4.95
CA ASN A 457 -27.94 22.13 -4.39
C ASN A 457 -28.48 23.56 -4.13
N GLY A 458 -27.66 24.60 -4.29
CA GLY A 458 -28.02 25.99 -4.11
C GLY A 458 -28.05 26.51 -2.69
N THR A 459 -27.66 25.71 -1.70
CA THR A 459 -27.58 26.16 -0.31
C THR A 459 -26.71 27.41 -0.19
N ASN A 460 -27.22 28.43 0.50
CA ASN A 460 -26.56 29.72 0.73
C ASN A 460 -26.08 30.45 -0.54
N ALA A 461 -26.63 30.16 -1.72
CA ALA A 461 -26.17 30.73 -3.00
C ALA A 461 -26.10 32.27 -3.00
N GLY A 462 -27.14 32.94 -2.49
CA GLY A 462 -27.18 34.40 -2.38
C GLY A 462 -26.13 34.96 -1.42
N ALA A 463 -25.96 34.33 -0.25
CA ALA A 463 -24.97 34.72 0.74
C ALA A 463 -23.52 34.54 0.23
N ILE A 464 -23.23 33.46 -0.51
CA ILE A 464 -21.92 33.25 -1.15
C ILE A 464 -21.69 34.31 -2.22
N SER A 465 -22.66 34.54 -3.11
CA SER A 465 -22.56 35.58 -4.15
C SER A 465 -22.30 36.96 -3.55
N GLU A 466 -22.96 37.28 -2.44
CA GLU A 466 -22.76 38.53 -1.72
C GLU A 466 -21.36 38.62 -1.08
N ALA A 467 -20.92 37.58 -0.38
CA ALA A 467 -19.58 37.53 0.23
C ALA A 467 -18.47 37.71 -0.83
N VAL A 468 -18.59 37.00 -1.96
CA VAL A 468 -17.66 37.11 -3.09
C VAL A 468 -17.69 38.50 -3.70
N SER A 469 -18.88 39.07 -3.93
CA SER A 469 -19.00 40.42 -4.48
C SER A 469 -18.35 41.48 -3.59
N ARG A 470 -18.51 41.36 -2.25
CA ARG A 470 -17.87 42.25 -1.27
C ARG A 470 -16.34 42.13 -1.32
N ALA A 471 -15.82 40.91 -1.35
CA ALA A 471 -14.37 40.67 -1.37
C ALA A 471 -13.72 41.05 -2.72
N ALA A 472 -14.43 40.85 -3.84
CA ALA A 472 -13.94 41.14 -5.19
C ALA A 472 -13.74 42.64 -5.43
N LEU A 473 -14.32 43.53 -4.61
CA LEU A 473 -14.06 44.98 -4.66
C LEU A 473 -12.57 45.31 -4.46
N SER A 474 -11.83 44.47 -3.73
CA SER A 474 -10.39 44.64 -3.46
C SER A 474 -9.52 43.49 -3.96
N ASP A 475 -10.11 42.45 -4.57
CA ASP A 475 -9.41 41.30 -5.13
C ASP A 475 -9.89 41.00 -6.57
N PRO A 476 -9.17 41.48 -7.60
CA PRO A 476 -9.58 41.31 -9.00
C PRO A 476 -9.38 39.88 -9.54
N MET A 477 -8.76 38.99 -8.75
CA MET A 477 -8.52 37.59 -9.10
C MET A 477 -9.48 36.64 -8.36
N LEU A 478 -10.56 37.17 -7.79
CA LEU A 478 -11.63 36.44 -7.13
C LEU A 478 -12.89 36.42 -8.01
N PHE A 479 -13.48 35.24 -8.22
CA PHE A 479 -14.62 35.04 -9.11
C PHE A 479 -15.70 34.19 -8.45
N TYR A 480 -16.95 34.52 -8.76
CA TYR A 480 -18.10 33.68 -8.42
C TYR A 480 -18.44 32.75 -9.59
N VAL A 481 -18.70 31.48 -9.29
CA VAL A 481 -19.12 30.48 -10.28
C VAL A 481 -20.56 30.07 -9.97
N ASP A 482 -21.50 30.51 -10.81
CA ASP A 482 -22.89 30.10 -10.72
C ASP A 482 -23.07 28.69 -11.34
N THR A 483 -23.45 27.74 -10.50
CA THR A 483 -23.69 26.33 -10.87
C THR A 483 -25.16 26.02 -11.17
N THR A 484 -26.02 27.04 -11.22
CA THR A 484 -27.45 26.88 -11.49
C THR A 484 -27.68 26.11 -12.80
N GLY A 485 -28.47 25.04 -12.72
CA GLY A 485 -28.83 24.21 -13.87
C GLY A 485 -27.72 23.29 -14.39
N TRP A 486 -26.56 23.22 -13.73
CA TRP A 486 -25.48 22.33 -14.16
C TRP A 486 -25.88 20.86 -14.04
N LEU A 487 -26.48 20.48 -12.91
CA LEU A 487 -26.85 19.10 -12.59
C LEU A 487 -28.36 18.93 -12.53
N ALA A 488 -28.86 17.85 -13.14
CA ALA A 488 -30.25 17.41 -13.08
C ALA A 488 -30.43 16.39 -11.94
N PRO A 489 -31.68 16.07 -11.52
CA PRO A 489 -31.90 15.07 -10.47
C PRO A 489 -31.27 13.70 -10.74
N SER A 490 -31.15 13.28 -12.01
CA SER A 490 -30.48 12.03 -12.41
C SER A 490 -28.96 12.05 -12.26
N ASP A 491 -28.36 13.22 -12.03
CA ASP A 491 -26.91 13.40 -11.92
C ASP A 491 -26.41 13.17 -10.47
N TYR A 492 -27.29 12.71 -9.57
CA TYR A 492 -26.96 12.45 -8.17
C TYR A 492 -27.18 10.98 -7.80
N THR A 493 -26.41 10.46 -6.85
CA THR A 493 -26.67 9.16 -6.22
C THR A 493 -27.77 9.28 -5.18
N ASP A 494 -27.74 10.34 -4.38
CA ASP A 494 -28.80 10.75 -3.46
C ASP A 494 -29.35 12.13 -3.84
N ALA A 495 -30.00 12.87 -2.93
CA ALA A 495 -30.51 14.21 -3.26
C ALA A 495 -29.43 15.33 -3.18
N SER A 496 -28.17 15.00 -2.90
CA SER A 496 -27.09 15.94 -2.58
C SER A 496 -25.74 15.60 -3.23
N HIS A 497 -25.34 14.33 -3.25
CA HIS A 497 -24.05 13.86 -3.76
C HIS A 497 -24.15 13.49 -5.25
N PRO A 498 -23.36 14.15 -6.13
CA PRO A 498 -23.33 13.79 -7.53
C PRO A 498 -22.87 12.33 -7.73
N ASN A 499 -23.49 11.62 -8.67
CA ASN A 499 -22.97 10.35 -9.15
C ASN A 499 -21.81 10.59 -10.14
N ILE A 500 -21.20 9.54 -10.66
CA ILE A 500 -20.10 9.64 -11.64
C ILE A 500 -20.47 10.58 -12.81
N ALA A 501 -21.65 10.40 -13.42
CA ALA A 501 -22.08 11.23 -14.54
C ALA A 501 -22.27 12.71 -14.14
N GLY A 502 -22.78 12.96 -12.93
CA GLY A 502 -22.86 14.30 -12.36
C GLY A 502 -21.50 14.95 -12.14
N HIS A 503 -20.54 14.22 -11.58
CA HIS A 503 -19.17 14.73 -11.42
C HIS A 503 -18.49 15.03 -12.75
N GLU A 504 -18.63 14.16 -13.74
CA GLU A 504 -18.12 14.40 -15.10
C GLU A 504 -18.73 15.66 -15.71
N LYS A 505 -20.06 15.81 -15.62
CA LYS A 505 -20.77 16.98 -16.13
C LYS A 505 -20.33 18.27 -15.43
N ALA A 506 -20.24 18.25 -14.10
CA ALA A 506 -19.74 19.37 -13.31
C ALA A 506 -18.30 19.74 -13.70
N SER A 507 -17.43 18.75 -13.93
CA SER A 507 -16.03 19.00 -14.30
C SER A 507 -15.90 19.70 -15.66
N ARG A 508 -16.73 19.32 -16.64
CA ARG A 508 -16.74 19.96 -17.97
C ARG A 508 -17.20 21.41 -17.88
N TYR A 509 -18.28 21.69 -17.13
CA TYR A 509 -18.76 23.05 -16.92
C TYR A 509 -17.74 23.91 -16.16
N LEU A 510 -17.14 23.38 -15.10
CA LEU A 510 -16.14 24.12 -14.32
C LEU A 510 -14.88 24.42 -15.14
N ASN A 511 -14.36 23.43 -15.87
CA ASN A 511 -13.24 23.64 -16.79
C ASN A 511 -13.55 24.73 -17.83
N ALA A 512 -14.74 24.67 -18.46
CA ALA A 512 -15.16 25.67 -19.45
C ALA A 512 -15.24 27.08 -18.83
N HIS A 513 -15.79 27.19 -17.61
CA HIS A 513 -15.89 28.46 -16.90
C HIS A 513 -14.52 29.04 -16.54
N ILE A 514 -13.64 28.23 -15.94
CA ILE A 514 -12.27 28.64 -15.57
C ILE A 514 -11.52 29.11 -16.82
N ARG A 515 -11.53 28.32 -17.90
CA ARG A 515 -10.85 28.68 -19.16
C ARG A 515 -11.41 29.98 -19.75
N ALA A 516 -12.73 30.17 -19.74
CA ALA A 516 -13.35 31.39 -20.25
C ALA A 516 -12.93 32.64 -19.45
N VAL A 517 -12.98 32.57 -18.12
CA VAL A 517 -12.58 33.69 -17.24
C VAL A 517 -11.10 34.03 -17.41
N LEU A 518 -10.21 33.03 -17.41
CA LEU A 518 -8.78 33.27 -17.58
C LEU A 518 -8.44 33.82 -18.98
N ALA A 519 -9.11 33.33 -20.02
CA ALA A 519 -8.94 33.84 -21.38
C ALA A 519 -9.34 35.33 -21.49
N GLN A 520 -10.43 35.75 -20.83
CA GLN A 520 -10.83 37.17 -20.77
C GLN A 520 -9.80 38.05 -20.06
N ARG A 521 -8.93 37.46 -19.23
CA ARG A 521 -7.80 38.13 -18.58
C ARG A 521 -6.49 38.02 -19.37
N GLY A 522 -6.53 37.47 -20.58
CA GLY A 522 -5.35 37.29 -21.44
C GLY A 522 -4.47 36.11 -21.02
N ILE A 523 -4.95 35.23 -20.14
CA ILE A 523 -4.20 34.08 -19.64
C ILE A 523 -4.62 32.84 -20.43
N LYS A 524 -3.63 32.18 -21.04
CA LYS A 524 -3.82 30.92 -21.74
C LYS A 524 -3.28 29.80 -20.88
N LEU A 525 -4.17 28.93 -20.42
CA LEU A 525 -3.78 27.65 -19.84
C LEU A 525 -3.22 26.74 -20.96
N PRO A 526 -2.26 25.87 -20.64
CA PRO A 526 -1.72 24.88 -21.57
C PRO A 526 -2.77 23.90 -22.11
#